data_AF-A0A8H3MB12-F1
#
_entry.id   AF-A0A8H3MB12-F1
#
_cell.length_a   1.000
_cell.length_b   1.000
_cell.length_c   1.000
_cell.angle_alpha   90.00
_cell.angle_beta   90.00
_cell.angle_gamma   90.00
#
_symmetry.space_group_name_H-M   'P 1'
#
loop_
_entity.id
_entity.type
_entity.pdbx_description
1 polymer ?
#
loop_
_entity_poly.entity_id
_entity_poly.type
_entity_poly.pdbx_seq_one_letter_code
_entity_poly.pdbx_strand_id
1 'polypeptide(L)'
;MLSQLVVSTAKYIKDNVVNQTEINIDNSKSNHMLRNGQYVLGVGNRINSFSIVVDPKEKMTTETKSVMRESCSMIIYKIGDLPLYLAVGWKIPAIGGGRNKTFVFVRRENDLEIPDNNL
;
A
#
# COMPACT_ATOMS: atom_id res chain seq x y z
N MET A 1 -3.21 15.80 38.15
CA MET A 1 -2.98 14.33 38.02
C MET A 1 -3.77 13.73 36.86
N LEU A 2 -5.11 13.82 36.84
CA LEU A 2 -5.92 13.22 35.78
C LEU A 2 -5.57 13.72 34.37
N SER A 3 -5.33 15.02 34.22
CA SER A 3 -4.94 15.65 32.93
C SER A 3 -3.60 15.14 32.39
N GLN A 4 -2.61 14.95 33.26
CA GLN A 4 -1.29 14.42 32.86
C GLN A 4 -1.38 12.94 32.45
N LEU A 5 -2.22 12.15 33.13
CA LEU A 5 -2.47 10.76 32.75
C LEU A 5 -3.17 10.66 31.40
N VAL A 6 -4.18 11.50 31.14
CA VAL A 6 -4.86 11.53 29.83
C VAL A 6 -3.88 11.90 28.71
N VAL A 7 -3.01 12.88 28.92
CA VAL A 7 -2.00 13.28 27.94
C VAL A 7 -0.96 12.18 27.71
N SER A 8 -0.49 11.51 28.77
CA SER A 8 0.48 10.42 28.64
C SER A 8 -0.12 9.21 27.94
N THR A 9 -1.37 8.85 28.26
CA THR A 9 -2.11 7.77 27.59
C THR A 9 -2.36 8.11 26.12
N ALA A 10 -2.81 9.32 25.80
CA ALA A 10 -3.02 9.73 24.40
C ALA A 10 -1.72 9.68 23.59
N LYS A 11 -0.60 10.11 24.17
CA LYS A 11 0.73 10.01 23.55
C LYS A 11 1.16 8.55 23.37
N TYR A 12 0.98 7.71 24.39
CA TYR A 12 1.31 6.29 24.31
C TYR A 12 0.51 5.58 23.22
N ILE A 13 -0.81 5.77 23.16
CA ILE A 13 -1.65 5.20 22.10
C ILE A 13 -1.16 5.73 20.75
N LYS A 14 -0.84 7.02 20.63
CA LYS A 14 -0.33 7.61 19.39
C LYS A 14 0.96 6.97 18.89
N ASP A 15 1.86 6.68 19.79
CA ASP A 15 3.18 6.17 19.42
C ASP A 15 3.19 4.64 19.24
N ASN A 16 2.19 3.92 19.77
CA ASN A 16 2.20 2.45 19.82
C ASN A 16 1.06 1.77 19.04
N VAL A 17 -0.02 2.47 18.67
CA VAL A 17 -1.08 1.87 17.85
C VAL A 17 -0.68 1.88 16.38
N VAL A 18 -0.53 0.69 15.81
CA VAL A 18 -0.09 0.48 14.43
C VAL A 18 -1.19 -0.21 13.64
N ASN A 19 -1.58 0.41 12.52
CA ASN A 19 -2.30 -0.25 11.46
C ASN A 19 -1.30 -1.06 10.63
N GLN A 20 -1.36 -2.39 10.73
CA GLN A 20 -0.59 -3.29 9.87
C GLN A 20 -1.50 -3.80 8.76
N THR A 21 -1.01 -3.79 7.52
CA THR A 21 -1.76 -4.24 6.34
C THR A 21 -0.89 -5.15 5.52
N GLU A 22 -1.41 -6.34 5.23
CA GLU A 22 -0.80 -7.31 4.33
C GLU A 22 -1.57 -7.32 3.00
N ILE A 23 -0.84 -7.16 1.90
CA ILE A 23 -1.39 -7.17 0.55
C ILE A 23 -0.80 -8.37 -0.20
N ASN A 24 -1.69 -9.25 -0.65
CA ASN A 24 -1.33 -10.45 -1.40
C ASN A 24 -1.71 -10.29 -2.88
N ILE A 25 -0.72 -10.40 -3.76
CA ILE A 25 -0.89 -10.36 -5.21
C ILE A 25 -0.57 -11.75 -5.75
N ASP A 26 -1.61 -12.43 -6.24
CA ASP A 26 -1.52 -13.77 -6.81
C ASP A 26 -1.44 -13.68 -8.33
N ASN A 27 -0.24 -13.83 -8.89
CA ASN A 27 0.00 -13.81 -10.33
C ASN A 27 -0.12 -15.21 -10.95
N SER A 28 -0.73 -16.18 -10.23
CA SER A 28 -0.74 -17.58 -10.66
C SER A 28 -1.50 -17.86 -11.96
N LYS A 29 -2.43 -16.96 -12.30
CA LYS A 29 -3.32 -17.08 -13.47
C LYS A 29 -2.86 -16.27 -14.68
N SER A 30 -1.72 -15.57 -14.58
CA SER A 30 -1.15 -14.78 -15.65
C SER A 30 0.06 -15.48 -16.24
N ASN A 31 0.25 -15.32 -17.55
CA ASN A 31 1.51 -15.68 -18.23
C ASN A 31 2.47 -14.49 -18.34
N HIS A 32 2.08 -13.32 -17.83
CA HIS A 32 2.90 -12.11 -17.84
C HIS A 32 3.53 -11.88 -16.48
N MET A 33 4.82 -11.50 -16.50
CA MET A 33 5.53 -11.06 -15.30
C MET A 33 5.03 -9.67 -14.89
N LEU A 34 4.85 -9.42 -13.60
CA LEU A 34 4.66 -8.07 -13.09
C LEU A 34 6.04 -7.48 -12.79
N ARG A 35 6.41 -6.37 -13.43
CA ARG A 35 7.77 -5.79 -13.37
C ARG A 35 7.74 -4.34 -12.94
N ASN A 36 8.91 -3.84 -12.54
CA ASN A 36 9.14 -2.45 -12.19
C ASN A 36 8.12 -1.95 -11.17
N GLY A 37 7.89 -2.75 -10.13
CA GLY A 37 7.02 -2.40 -9.03
C GLY A 37 7.38 -1.02 -8.49
N GLN A 38 6.42 -0.11 -8.51
CA GLN A 38 6.49 1.19 -7.86
C GLN A 38 5.45 1.25 -6.76
N TYR A 39 5.69 2.09 -5.77
CA TYR A 39 4.75 2.33 -4.69
C TYR A 39 4.53 3.83 -4.48
N VAL A 40 3.31 4.18 -4.08
CA VAL A 40 2.92 5.52 -3.64
C VAL A 40 2.42 5.39 -2.22
N LEU A 41 3.14 5.99 -1.27
CA LEU A 41 2.81 5.94 0.15
C LEU A 41 2.08 7.19 0.59
N GLY A 42 0.94 7.02 1.26
CA GLY A 42 0.33 8.09 2.03
C GLY A 42 1.19 8.50 3.23
N VAL A 43 1.00 9.72 3.72
CA VAL A 43 1.85 10.33 4.74
C VAL A 43 1.84 9.53 6.06
N GLY A 44 3.01 9.00 6.43
CA GLY A 44 3.19 8.22 7.66
C GLY A 44 3.07 6.70 7.47
N ASN A 45 2.85 6.24 6.23
CA ASN A 45 2.91 4.83 5.87
C ASN A 45 4.34 4.40 5.59
N ARG A 46 4.68 3.18 6.01
CA ARG A 46 5.98 2.54 5.78
C ARG A 46 5.74 1.17 5.16
N ILE A 47 6.61 0.79 4.24
CA ILE A 47 6.64 -0.55 3.64
C ILE A 47 7.73 -1.35 4.36
N ASN A 48 7.39 -2.55 4.82
CA ASN A 48 8.37 -3.46 5.42
C ASN A 48 9.01 -4.36 4.36
N SER A 49 8.20 -4.84 3.41
CA SER A 49 8.63 -5.72 2.34
C SER A 49 7.85 -5.38 1.07
N PHE A 50 8.55 -5.32 -0.04
CA PHE A 50 7.98 -5.07 -1.35
C PHE A 50 8.88 -5.71 -2.39
N SER A 51 8.30 -6.55 -3.24
CA SER A 51 9.03 -7.09 -4.38
C SER A 51 8.79 -6.19 -5.60
N ILE A 52 9.85 -5.92 -6.33
CA ILE A 52 9.78 -5.11 -7.56
C ILE A 52 9.36 -5.94 -8.77
N VAL A 53 9.31 -7.27 -8.61
CA VAL A 53 9.00 -8.27 -9.63
C VAL A 53 8.09 -9.35 -9.03
N VAL A 54 7.08 -9.79 -9.80
CA VAL A 54 6.32 -11.04 -9.56
C VAL A 54 6.42 -11.90 -10.81
N ASP A 55 6.98 -13.10 -10.68
CA ASP A 55 7.04 -14.03 -11.80
C ASP A 55 5.65 -14.56 -12.17
N PRO A 56 5.45 -14.97 -13.44
CA PRO A 56 4.27 -15.73 -13.81
C PRO A 56 4.16 -16.96 -12.90
N LYS A 57 2.93 -17.33 -12.51
CA LYS A 57 2.69 -18.52 -11.66
C LYS A 57 3.09 -18.35 -10.18
N GLU A 58 3.62 -17.19 -9.78
CA GLU A 58 4.02 -16.92 -8.39
C GLU A 58 3.03 -16.02 -7.63
N LYS A 59 3.20 -15.97 -6.30
CA LYS A 59 2.47 -15.07 -5.41
C LYS A 59 3.45 -14.18 -4.67
N MET A 60 3.06 -12.93 -4.44
CA MET A 60 3.79 -12.00 -3.61
C MET A 60 2.93 -11.55 -2.43
N THR A 61 3.59 -11.42 -1.28
CA THR A 61 3.06 -10.73 -0.11
C THR A 61 3.86 -9.44 0.12
N THR A 62 3.16 -8.32 0.26
CA THR A 62 3.73 -7.03 0.68
C THR A 62 3.12 -6.65 2.02
N GLU A 63 3.97 -6.31 2.99
CA GLU A 63 3.53 -5.79 4.27
C GLU A 63 3.77 -4.28 4.38
N THR A 64 2.74 -3.57 4.86
CA THR A 64 2.82 -2.14 5.16
C THR A 64 2.36 -1.85 6.58
N LYS A 65 2.94 -0.82 7.19
CA LYS A 65 2.63 -0.36 8.55
C LYS A 65 2.38 1.14 8.55
N SER A 66 1.38 1.56 9.31
CA SER A 66 1.05 2.96 9.55
C SER A 66 0.84 3.19 11.04
N VAL A 67 1.56 4.15 11.63
CA VAL A 67 1.41 4.47 13.06
C VAL A 67 0.31 5.51 13.23
N MET A 68 -0.79 5.11 13.88
CA MET A 68 -1.94 5.95 14.25
C MET A 68 -2.58 6.80 13.14
N ARG A 69 -2.27 6.49 11.88
CA ARG A 69 -2.78 7.16 10.68
C ARG A 69 -3.51 6.16 9.81
N GLU A 70 -4.25 6.71 8.85
CA GLU A 70 -4.79 5.89 7.77
C GLU A 70 -3.65 5.19 7.01
N SER A 71 -3.76 3.87 6.84
CA SER A 71 -2.90 3.13 5.92
C SER A 71 -3.49 3.29 4.53
N CYS A 72 -2.94 4.24 3.76
CA CYS A 72 -3.39 4.56 2.41
C CYS A 72 -2.19 4.52 1.48
N SER A 73 -2.10 3.51 0.64
CA SER A 73 -1.00 3.38 -0.31
C SER A 73 -1.45 2.66 -1.56
N MET A 74 -0.61 2.70 -2.58
CA MET A 74 -0.84 2.00 -3.84
C MET A 74 0.46 1.40 -4.35
N ILE A 75 0.34 0.27 -5.03
CA ILE A 75 1.40 -0.41 -5.75
C ILE A 75 1.03 -0.41 -7.23
N ILE A 76 2.02 -0.18 -8.10
CA ILE A 76 1.88 -0.16 -9.55
C ILE A 76 2.91 -1.10 -10.16
N TYR A 77 2.49 -1.98 -11.08
CA TYR A 77 3.37 -2.86 -11.85
C TYR A 77 3.16 -2.69 -13.35
N LYS A 78 4.23 -2.80 -14.15
CA LYS A 78 4.11 -3.08 -15.59
C LYS A 78 3.73 -4.55 -15.81
N ILE A 79 2.87 -4.83 -16.77
CA ILE A 79 2.44 -6.19 -17.11
C ILE A 79 3.24 -6.70 -18.32
N GLY A 80 4.29 -7.47 -18.06
CA GLY A 80 5.18 -8.02 -19.09
C GLY A 80 5.71 -6.93 -20.02
N ASP A 81 5.66 -7.20 -21.32
CA ASP A 81 6.00 -6.24 -22.38
C ASP A 81 4.74 -5.56 -22.96
N LEU A 82 3.59 -5.66 -22.28
CA LEU A 82 2.37 -4.99 -22.69
C LEU A 82 2.45 -3.51 -22.29
N PRO A 83 1.81 -2.60 -23.06
CA PRO A 83 1.69 -1.20 -22.69
C PRO A 83 0.61 -1.02 -21.61
N LEU A 84 0.62 -1.85 -20.57
CA LEU A 84 -0.36 -1.94 -19.50
C LEU A 84 0.31 -1.91 -18.12
N TYR A 85 -0.34 -1.23 -17.19
CA TYR A 85 -0.02 -1.23 -15.78
C TYR A 85 -1.15 -1.81 -14.96
N LEU A 86 -0.80 -2.57 -13.93
CA LEU A 86 -1.67 -2.99 -12.84
C LEU A 86 -1.44 -2.08 -11.65
N ALA A 87 -2.50 -1.43 -11.15
CA ALA A 87 -2.48 -0.69 -9.91
C ALA A 87 -3.36 -1.36 -8.86
N VAL A 88 -2.81 -1.54 -7.65
CA VAL A 88 -3.49 -2.10 -6.48
C VAL A 88 -3.35 -1.09 -5.34
N GLY A 89 -4.47 -0.52 -4.90
CA GLY A 89 -4.48 0.47 -3.83
C GLY A 89 -5.41 0.09 -2.69
N TRP A 90 -5.10 0.60 -1.51
CA TRP A 90 -5.86 0.37 -0.30
C TRP A 90 -5.94 1.63 0.56
N LYS A 91 -6.99 1.68 1.37
CA LYS A 91 -7.20 2.66 2.44
C LYS A 91 -7.82 1.97 3.65
N ILE A 92 -7.04 1.84 4.71
CA ILE A 92 -7.46 1.37 6.02
C ILE A 92 -7.54 2.60 6.93
N PRO A 93 -8.72 3.01 7.39
CA PRO A 93 -8.86 4.17 8.26
C PRO A 93 -8.17 3.94 9.62
N ALA A 94 -7.86 5.02 10.32
CA ALA A 94 -7.47 4.93 11.74
C ALA A 94 -8.63 4.39 12.59
N ILE A 95 -8.33 3.97 13.83
CA ILE A 95 -9.34 3.46 14.78
C ILE A 95 -10.54 4.41 14.87
N GLY A 96 -11.74 3.88 14.68
CA GLY A 96 -13.00 4.65 14.71
C GLY A 96 -13.35 5.36 13.40
N GLY A 97 -12.47 5.38 12.41
CA GLY A 97 -12.80 5.75 11.03
C GLY A 97 -13.41 4.56 10.29
N GLY A 98 -14.26 4.82 9.29
CA GLY A 98 -15.22 3.87 8.68
C GLY A 98 -14.70 2.51 8.18
N ARG A 99 -14.96 2.17 6.91
CA ARG A 99 -14.63 0.83 6.37
C ARG A 99 -13.33 0.84 5.58
N ASN A 100 -12.65 -0.29 5.59
CA ASN A 100 -11.52 -0.57 4.71
C ASN A 100 -11.96 -0.46 3.25
N LYS A 101 -11.13 0.15 2.41
CA LYS A 101 -11.35 0.26 0.97
C LYS A 101 -10.15 -0.31 0.23
N THR A 102 -10.41 -0.98 -0.88
CA THR A 102 -9.40 -1.46 -1.81
C THR A 102 -9.86 -1.19 -3.23
N PHE A 103 -8.92 -1.02 -4.14
CA PHE A 103 -9.20 -0.94 -5.57
C PHE A 103 -8.11 -1.66 -6.36
N VAL A 104 -8.50 -2.19 -7.51
CA VAL A 104 -7.60 -2.80 -8.49
C VAL A 104 -8.02 -2.29 -9.86
N PHE A 105 -7.08 -1.80 -10.65
CA PHE A 105 -7.35 -1.44 -12.04
C PHE A 105 -6.17 -1.75 -12.94
N VAL A 106 -6.48 -1.95 -14.22
CA VAL A 106 -5.49 -2.06 -15.30
C VAL A 106 -5.66 -0.87 -16.22
N ARG A 107 -4.57 -0.18 -16.56
CA ARG A 107 -4.59 0.97 -17.48
C ARG A 107 -3.46 0.89 -18.50
N ARG A 108 -3.65 1.54 -19.65
CA ARG A 108 -2.58 1.67 -20.64
C ARG A 108 -1.55 2.69 -20.18
N GLU A 109 -0.30 2.50 -20.61
CA GLU A 109 0.83 3.37 -20.26
C GLU A 109 0.58 4.85 -20.60
N ASN A 110 0.02 5.12 -21.77
CA ASN A 110 -0.24 6.48 -22.23
C ASN A 110 -1.43 7.15 -21.50
N ASP A 111 -2.18 6.40 -20.70
CA ASP A 111 -3.34 6.89 -19.95
C ASP A 111 -2.98 7.15 -18.46
N LEU A 112 -1.70 7.01 -18.09
CA LEU A 112 -1.18 7.16 -16.73
C LEU A 112 -0.26 8.39 -16.65
N GLU A 113 -0.80 9.52 -16.18
CA GLU A 113 0.02 10.58 -15.59
C GLU A 113 0.47 10.09 -14.21
N ILE A 114 1.55 9.31 -14.16
CA ILE A 114 2.21 8.97 -12.90
C ILE A 114 2.89 10.25 -12.41
N PRO A 115 2.54 10.80 -11.24
CA PRO A 115 3.24 11.96 -10.72
C PRO A 115 4.72 11.60 -10.56
N ASP A 116 5.60 12.41 -11.15
CA ASP A 116 7.03 12.26 -10.94
C ASP A 116 7.32 12.32 -9.44
N ASN A 117 7.99 11.29 -8.91
CA ASN A 117 8.29 11.12 -7.48
C ASN A 117 9.39 12.10 -6.99
N ASN A 118 9.23 13.41 -7.25
CA ASN A 118 10.08 14.49 -6.75
C ASN A 118 9.36 15.30 -5.65
N LEU A 119 8.82 14.62 -4.63
CA LEU A 119 8.29 15.24 -3.41
C LEU A 119 8.96 14.65 -2.15
#